data_AF-A0A645FQS2-F1
#
_entry.id   AF-A0A645FQS2-F1
#
_cell.length_a   1.000
_cell.length_b   1.000
_cell.length_c   1.000
_cell.angle_alpha   90.00
_cell.angle_beta   90.00
_cell.angle_gamma   90.00
#
_symmetry.space_group_name_H-M   'P 1'
#
loop_
_entity.id
_entity.type
_entity.pdbx_description
1 polymer ?
#
loop_
_entity_poly.entity_id
_entity_poly.type
_entity_poly.pdbx_seq_one_letter_code
_entity_poly.pdbx_strand_id
1 'polypeptide(L)' 'MEVTDRGPYSRNKIIDLSYAAAKQLDIIHQGVTTVELSEWIWDLTRFKPFVFEFNNIFVKASHPAGKNLKIDKEKVLK' A
#
# COMPACT_ATOMS: atom_id res chain seq x y z
N MET A 1 8.49 -10.51 -1.27
CA MET A 1 7.86 -9.84 -2.43
C MET A 1 6.36 -10.01 -2.31
N GLU A 2 5.57 -9.22 -3.03
CA GLU A 2 4.11 -9.40 -3.11
C GLU A 2 3.73 -10.21 -4.35
N VAL A 3 2.69 -11.04 -4.25
CA VAL A 3 2.11 -11.75 -5.39
C VAL A 3 1.13 -10.83 -6.09
N THR A 4 1.49 -10.36 -7.29
CA THR A 4 0.72 -9.35 -8.03
C THR A 4 0.08 -9.87 -9.31
N ASP A 5 0.46 -11.07 -9.77
CA ASP A 5 -0.05 -11.69 -10.99
C ASP A 5 -0.18 -13.21 -10.83
N ARG A 6 -0.85 -13.86 -11.79
CA ARG A 6 -0.99 -15.31 -11.93
C ARG A 6 0.12 -15.91 -12.80
N GLY A 7 0.15 -17.24 -12.82
CA GLY A 7 1.18 -18.01 -13.53
C GLY A 7 2.28 -18.46 -12.56
N PRO A 8 3.40 -18.97 -13.08
CA PRO A 8 3.78 -19.07 -14.51
C PRO A 8 3.02 -20.17 -15.28
N TYR A 9 2.80 -19.95 -16.59
CA TYR A 9 2.08 -20.92 -17.46
C TYR A 9 2.98 -21.98 -18.09
N SER A 10 4.30 -21.83 -17.96
CA SER A 10 5.28 -22.80 -18.42
C SER A 10 5.60 -23.83 -17.32
N ARG A 11 5.77 -25.09 -17.70
CA ARG A 11 6.20 -26.15 -16.78
C ARG A 11 7.57 -25.83 -16.15
N ASN A 12 7.79 -26.37 -14.94
CA ASN A 12 9.04 -26.27 -14.17
C ASN A 12 9.44 -24.86 -13.70
N LYS A 13 8.48 -23.92 -13.64
CA LYS A 13 8.67 -22.64 -12.97
C LYS A 13 7.61 -22.51 -11.88
N ILE A 14 8.00 -21.98 -10.72
CA ILE A 14 7.09 -21.76 -9.60
C ILE A 14 6.69 -20.29 -9.45
N ILE A 15 7.54 -19.36 -9.90
CA ILE A 15 7.34 -17.93 -9.72
C ILE A 15 8.08 -17.14 -10.81
N ASP A 16 7.46 -16.07 -11.30
CA ASP A 16 8.15 -15.05 -12.10
C ASP A 16 8.41 -13.84 -11.20
N LEU A 17 9.65 -13.36 -11.20
CA LEU A 17 10.08 -12.22 -10.38
C LEU A 17 10.00 -10.94 -11.18
N SER A 18 9.66 -9.83 -10.51
CA SER A 18 9.90 -8.51 -11.08
C SER A 18 11.41 -8.29 -11.30
N TYR A 19 11.77 -7.42 -12.24
CA TYR A 19 13.17 -7.08 -12.52
C TYR A 19 13.92 -6.63 -11.26
N ALA A 20 13.27 -5.82 -10.39
CA ALA A 20 13.87 -5.36 -9.15
C ALA A 20 14.19 -6.50 -8.18
N ALA A 21 13.28 -7.46 -8.02
CA ALA A 21 13.49 -8.63 -7.17
C ALA A 21 14.58 -9.56 -7.74
N ALA A 22 14.56 -9.81 -9.05
CA ALA A 22 15.60 -10.59 -9.71
C ALA A 22 16.99 -9.93 -9.60
N LYS A 23 17.05 -8.59 -9.59
CA LYS A 23 18.29 -7.83 -9.35
C LYS A 23 18.78 -7.96 -7.91
N GLN A 24 17.88 -7.97 -6.92
CA GLN A 24 18.25 -8.18 -5.51
C GLN A 24 18.80 -9.58 -5.25
N LEU A 25 18.34 -10.59 -6.00
CA LEU A 25 18.86 -11.96 -5.95
C LEU A 25 20.09 -12.17 -6.85
N ASP A 26 20.53 -11.14 -7.58
CA ASP A 26 21.67 -11.19 -8.50
C ASP A 26 21.57 -12.28 -9.60
N ILE A 27 20.36 -12.49 -10.12
CA ILE A 27 20.10 -13.53 -11.14
C ILE A 27 19.82 -12.97 -12.53
N ILE A 28 19.96 -11.65 -12.74
CA ILE A 28 19.63 -10.99 -14.01
C ILE A 28 20.37 -11.61 -15.19
N HIS A 29 21.66 -11.91 -15.01
CA HIS A 29 22.48 -12.52 -16.05
C HIS A 29 22.28 -14.04 -16.18
N GLN A 30 21.76 -14.70 -15.15
CA GLN A 30 21.47 -16.14 -15.15
C GLN A 30 20.11 -16.43 -15.80
N GLY A 31 19.16 -15.50 -15.69
CA GLY A 31 17.80 -15.59 -16.23
C GLY A 31 16.86 -16.46 -15.38
N VAL A 32 17.31 -17.61 -14.90
CA VAL A 32 16.56 -18.52 -14.03
C VAL A 32 17.46 -19.09 -12.93
N THR A 33 16.88 -19.37 -11.76
CA THR A 33 17.59 -20.03 -10.66
C THR A 33 16.62 -20.86 -9.80
N THR A 34 17.17 -21.74 -8.96
CA THR A 34 16.40 -22.45 -7.94
C THR A 34 16.19 -21.54 -6.74
N VAL A 35 14.97 -21.52 -6.21
CA VAL A 35 14.60 -20.67 -5.06
C VAL A 35 13.87 -21.47 -4.00
N GLU A 36 13.97 -21.00 -2.76
CA GLU A 36 13.11 -21.43 -1.66
C GLU A 36 11.95 -20.44 -1.53
N LEU A 37 10.73 -20.95 -1.37
CA LEU A 37 9.53 -20.14 -1.22
C LEU A 37 8.88 -20.44 0.14
N SER A 38 8.53 -19.38 0.86
CA SER A 38 7.76 -19.45 2.10
C SER A 38 6.64 -18.41 2.09
N GLU A 39 5.49 -18.78 2.65
CA GLU A 39 4.40 -17.82 2.83
C GLU A 39 4.77 -16.79 3.89
N TRP A 40 4.44 -15.53 3.62
CA TRP A 40 4.59 -14.49 4.62
C TRP A 40 3.49 -14.61 5.67
N ILE A 41 3.89 -14.84 6.92
CA ILE A 41 2.96 -14.92 8.05
C ILE A 41 2.76 -13.52 8.63
N TRP A 42 1.51 -13.08 8.69
CA TRP A 42 1.14 -11.83 9.35
C TRP A 42 1.34 -11.95 10.86
N ASP A 43 2.39 -11.31 11.35
CA ASP A 43 2.67 -11.20 12.79
C ASP A 43 2.16 -9.85 13.32
N LEU A 44 0.90 -9.81 13.75
CA LEU A 44 0.29 -8.61 14.35
C LEU A 44 0.98 -8.18 15.65
N THR A 45 1.78 -9.04 16.29
CA THR A 45 2.50 -8.68 17.52
C THR A 45 3.65 -7.70 17.25
N ARG A 46 4.14 -7.62 16.01
CA ARG A 46 5.17 -6.64 15.60
C ARG A 46 4.59 -5.26 15.29
N PHE A 47 3.27 -5.15 15.15
CA PHE A 47 2.63 -3.89 14.87
C PHE A 47 2.67 -3.02 16.14
N LYS A 48 3.62 -2.08 16.20
CA LYS A 48 3.60 -1.02 17.23
C LYS A 48 2.59 0.04 16.77
N PRO A 49 1.40 0.14 17.38
CA PRO A 49 0.46 1.18 17.00
C PRO A 49 1.13 2.54 17.25
N PHE A 50 1.25 3.34 16.19
CA PHE A 50 1.63 4.74 16.34
C PHE A 50 0.41 5.49 16.85
N VAL A 51 0.45 5.93 18.10
CA VAL A 51 -0.59 6.79 18.67
C VAL A 51 -0.35 8.20 18.11
N PHE A 52 -1.20 8.63 17.16
CA PHE A 52 -1.24 10.02 16.76
C PHE A 52 -2.08 10.80 17.76
N GLU A 53 -1.43 11.64 18.57
CA GLU A 53 -2.14 12.61 19.42
C GLU A 53 -2.38 13.88 18.61
N PHE A 54 -3.63 14.08 18.20
CA PHE A 54 -4.03 15.26 17.43
C PHE A 54 -4.17 16.49 18.32
N ASN A 55 -3.04 17.10 18.67
CA ASN A 55 -3.04 18.38 19.35
C ASN A 55 -3.22 19.50 18.33
N ASN A 56 -4.43 20.07 18.30
CA ASN A 56 -4.80 21.31 17.57
C ASN A 56 -4.96 21.24 16.04
N ILE A 57 -5.81 20.34 15.51
CA ILE A 57 -6.27 20.40 14.09
C ILE A 57 -7.33 21.50 13.86
N PHE A 58 -7.23 22.63 14.55
CA PHE A 58 -8.12 23.77 14.29
C PHE A 58 -7.28 24.93 13.80
N VAL A 59 -7.26 25.10 12.47
CA VAL A 59 -6.80 26.34 11.86
C VAL A 59 -7.82 27.41 12.25
N LYS A 60 -7.39 28.40 13.03
CA LYS A 60 -8.19 29.61 13.31
C LYS A 60 -8.41 30.32 11.98
N ALA A 61 -9.57 30.14 11.37
CA ALA A 61 -9.94 30.89 10.17
C ALA A 61 -9.93 32.38 10.54
N SER A 62 -8.93 33.11 10.04
CA SER A 62 -8.75 34.55 10.31
C SER A 62 -9.80 35.41 9.61
N HIS A 63 -10.62 34.81 8.74
CA HIS A 63 -11.78 35.45 8.14
C HIS A 63 -13.04 34.68 8.54
N PRO A 64 -14.04 35.32 9.19
CA PRO A 64 -15.37 34.73 9.25
C PRO A 64 -15.82 34.52 7.80
N ALA A 65 -16.11 33.29 7.42
CA ALA A 65 -16.75 33.00 6.15
C ALA A 65 -17.90 33.99 6.00
N GLY A 66 -17.83 34.84 4.97
CA GLY A 66 -18.78 35.92 4.75
C GLY A 66 -20.21 35.42 4.90
N LYS A 67 -21.07 36.27 5.46
CA LYS A 67 -22.49 36.02 5.81
C LYS A 67 -23.41 35.68 4.61
N ASN A 68 -22.99 34.83 3.68
CA ASN A 68 -23.78 34.38 2.53
C ASN A 68 -23.38 32.99 2.04
N LEU A 69 -23.24 32.03 2.95
CA LEU A 69 -23.37 30.61 2.59
C LEU A 69 -24.86 30.26 2.60
N LYS A 70 -25.52 30.34 1.44
CA LYS A 70 -26.83 29.69 1.24
C LYS A 70 -26.58 28.19 1.22
N ILE A 71 -26.78 27.55 2.36
CA ILE A 71 -26.73 26.09 2.47
C ILE A 71 -28.02 25.56 1.83
N ASP A 72 -27.92 25.00 0.63
CA ASP A 72 -29.01 24.24 0.01
C ASP A 72 -29.19 22.92 0.77
N LYS A 73 -30.15 22.92 1.69
CA LYS A 73 -30.45 21.79 2.59
C LYS A 73 -30.88 20.52 1.84
N GLU A 74 -31.34 20.63 0.60
CA GLU A 74 -31.74 19.48 -0.23
C GLU A 74 -30.54 18.65 -0.72
N LYS A 75 -29.35 19.24 -0.86
CA LYS A 75 -28.17 18.55 -1.40
C LYS A 75 -27.39 17.75 -0.37
N VAL A 76 -27.69 17.93 0.92
CA VAL A 76 -26.95 17.33 2.05
C VAL A 76 -27.59 16.02 2.52
N LEU A 77 -28.81 15.71 2.07
CA LEU A 77 -29.59 14.54 2.50
C LEU A 77 -29.90 13.55 1.35
N LYS A 78 -29.08 13.50 0.31
CA LYS A 78 -29.11 12.43 -0.70
C LYS A 78 -27.83 11.62 -0.70
#